data_AF-A0A842V0G0-F1
#
_entry.id   AF-A0A842V0G0-F1
#
_cell.length_a   1.000
_cell.length_b   1.000
_cell.length_c   1.000
_cell.angle_alpha   90.00
_cell.angle_beta   90.00
_cell.angle_gamma   90.00
#
_symmetry.space_group_name_H-M   'P 1'
#
loop_
_entity.id
_entity.type
_entity.pdbx_description
1 polymer ?
#
loop_
_entity_poly.entity_id
_entity_poly.type
_entity_poly.pdbx_seq_one_letter_code
_entity_poly.pdbx_strand_id
1 'polypeptide(L)'
;MEKNTINYIVDMLLAVSFLSVALTGLIKFKQIFRLTGIGYEGLPIYEISVIHDWSGLVMALLVVVHIALNWSWIVCTTKDLFLRKKDKKKCR
;
A
#
# COMPACT_ATOMS: atom_id res chain seq x y z
N MET A 1 23.61 -7.78 -3.17
CA MET A 1 22.78 -6.70 -2.61
C MET A 1 22.53 -7.00 -1.16
N GLU A 2 22.72 -6.03 -0.27
CA GLU A 2 22.44 -6.22 1.16
C GLU A 2 20.92 -6.39 1.36
N LYS A 3 20.52 -7.28 2.28
CA LYS A 3 19.09 -7.58 2.55
C LYS A 3 18.30 -6.31 2.89
N ASN A 4 18.94 -5.35 3.57
CA ASN A 4 18.35 -4.07 3.92
C ASN A 4 18.04 -3.20 2.69
N THR A 5 18.88 -3.26 1.65
CA THR A 5 18.66 -2.54 0.40
C THR A 5 17.43 -3.09 -0.34
N ILE A 6 17.26 -4.42 -0.35
CA ILE A 6 16.09 -5.07 -0.97
C ILE A 6 14.81 -4.66 -0.26
N ASN A 7 14.79 -4.73 1.07
CA ASN A 7 13.63 -4.33 1.87
C ASN A 7 13.27 -2.86 1.62
N TYR A 8 14.27 -1.97 1.65
CA TYR A 8 14.05 -0.54 1.39
C TYR A 8 13.50 -0.25 -0.01
N ILE A 9 14.02 -0.95 -1.04
CA ILE A 9 13.51 -0.82 -2.41
C ILE A 9 12.05 -1.27 -2.51
N VAL A 10 11.72 -2.41 -1.92
CA VAL A 10 10.35 -2.93 -1.92
C VAL A 10 9.41 -1.96 -1.21
N ASP A 11 9.81 -1.42 -0.06
CA ASP A 11 9.03 -0.44 0.69
C ASP A 11 8.80 0.85 -0.09
N MET A 12 9.82 1.33 -0.80
CA MET A 12 9.70 2.50 -1.67
C MET A 12 8.77 2.26 -2.85
N LEU A 13 8.88 1.11 -3.52
CA LEU A 13 7.97 0.73 -4.60
C LEU A 13 6.53 0.61 -4.11
N LEU A 14 6.35 0.06 -2.91
CA LEU A 14 5.05 -0.04 -2.25
C LEU A 14 4.46 1.35 -1.97
N ALA A 15 5.26 2.27 -1.42
CA ALA A 15 4.84 3.63 -1.11
C ALA A 15 4.42 4.42 -2.36
N VAL A 16 5.21 4.30 -3.45
CA VAL A 16 4.88 4.93 -4.73
C VAL A 16 3.59 4.34 -5.32
N SER A 17 3.46 3.02 -5.35
CA SER A 17 2.26 2.34 -5.86
C SER A 17 1.02 2.71 -5.05
N PHE A 18 1.16 2.80 -3.72
CA PHE A 18 0.10 3.24 -2.82
C PHE A 18 -0.34 4.67 -3.12
N LEU A 19 0.59 5.60 -3.31
CA LEU A 19 0.26 6.99 -3.68
C LEU A 19 -0.48 7.05 -5.02
N SER A 20 -0.03 6.30 -6.04
CA SER A 20 -0.70 6.25 -7.35
C SER A 20 -2.15 5.72 -7.24
N VAL A 21 -2.35 4.62 -6.51
CA VAL A 21 -3.69 4.03 -6.29
C VAL A 21 -4.57 4.94 -5.44
N ALA A 22 -4.01 5.59 -4.43
CA ALA A 22 -4.74 6.53 -3.57
C ALA A 22 -5.23 7.76 -4.36
N LEU A 23 -4.35 8.38 -5.16
CA LEU A 23 -4.71 9.55 -5.97
C LEU A 23 -5.79 9.21 -7.00
N THR A 24 -5.61 8.11 -7.75
CA THR A 24 -6.60 7.66 -8.74
C THR A 24 -7.92 7.21 -8.10
N GLY A 25 -7.86 6.58 -6.93
CA GLY A 25 -9.04 6.18 -6.16
C GLY A 25 -9.83 7.37 -5.63
N LEU A 26 -9.14 8.42 -5.15
CA LEU A 26 -9.77 9.68 -4.74
C LEU A 26 -10.47 10.36 -5.91
N ILE A 27 -9.88 10.35 -7.11
CA ILE A 27 -10.50 10.89 -8.32
C ILE A 27 -11.75 10.09 -8.73
N LYS A 28 -11.75 8.76 -8.58
CA LYS A 28 -12.94 7.93 -8.84
C LYS A 28 -14.03 8.04 -7.76
N PHE A 29 -13.73 8.62 -6.61
CA PHE A 29 -14.64 8.60 -5.47
C PHE A 29 -15.90 9.44 -5.74
N LYS A 30 -17.02 8.74 -5.97
CA LYS A 30 -18.29 9.32 -6.41
C LYS A 30 -18.86 10.42 -5.51
N GLN A 31 -18.51 10.35 -4.23
CA GLN A 31 -19.00 11.26 -3.21
C GLN A 31 -18.36 12.64 -3.27
N ILE A 32 -17.07 12.75 -3.66
CA ILE A 32 -16.38 14.04 -3.72
C ILE A 32 -17.01 14.94 -4.78
N PHE A 33 -17.27 14.41 -5.98
CA PHE A 33 -17.84 15.23 -7.03
C PHE A 33 -19.30 15.59 -6.77
N ARG A 34 -20.06 14.69 -6.14
CA ARG A 34 -21.42 14.99 -5.67
C ARG A 34 -21.44 16.19 -4.71
N LEU A 35 -20.42 16.35 -3.86
CA LEU A 35 -20.30 17.48 -2.94
C LEU A 35 -19.80 18.77 -3.63
N THR A 36 -18.91 18.65 -4.61
CA THR A 36 -18.34 19.81 -5.33
C THR A 36 -19.24 20.33 -6.47
N GLY A 37 -20.28 19.59 -6.86
CA GLY A 37 -21.19 19.97 -7.96
C GLY A 37 -20.57 19.86 -9.36
N ILE A 38 -19.37 19.29 -9.49
CA ILE A 38 -18.69 19.10 -10.77
C ILE A 38 -19.25 17.83 -11.45
N GLY A 39 -19.79 18.00 -12.65
CA GLY A 39 -20.34 16.89 -13.45
C GLY A 39 -19.25 15.93 -13.97
N TYR A 40 -19.57 14.63 -13.98
CA TYR A 40 -18.67 13.56 -14.44
C TYR A 40 -18.47 13.50 -15.97
N GLU A 41 -19.18 14.34 -16.72
CA GLU A 41 -19.36 14.19 -18.16
C GLU A 41 -18.13 14.60 -18.99
N GLY A 42 -17.14 15.26 -18.38
CA GLY A 42 -15.91 15.70 -19.06
C GLY A 42 -14.63 14.98 -18.64
N LEU A 43 -14.70 14.00 -17.72
CA LEU A 43 -13.50 13.35 -17.18
C LEU A 43 -13.27 11.97 -17.81
N PRO A 44 -12.02 11.60 -18.18
CA PRO A 44 -11.68 10.28 -18.70
C PRO A 44 -11.64 9.22 -17.58
N ILE A 45 -12.77 9.01 -16.91
CA ILE A 45 -12.90 8.10 -15.75
C ILE A 45 -12.54 6.66 -16.13
N TYR A 46 -12.80 6.27 -17.38
CA TYR A 46 -12.43 4.96 -17.90
C TYR A 46 -10.91 4.74 -17.89
N GLU A 47 -10.14 5.70 -18.42
CA GLU A 47 -8.67 5.61 -18.45
C GLU A 47 -8.09 5.59 -17.03
N ILE A 48 -8.63 6.43 -16.14
CA ILE A 48 -8.24 6.45 -14.73
C ILE A 48 -8.58 5.13 -14.03
N SER A 49 -9.71 4.49 -14.39
CA SER A 49 -10.07 3.17 -13.87
C SER A 49 -9.04 2.12 -14.24
N VAL A 50 -8.67 2.06 -15.52
CA VAL A 50 -7.70 1.08 -16.01
C VAL A 50 -6.37 1.26 -15.27
N ILE A 51 -5.87 2.49 -15.16
CA ILE A 51 -4.61 2.77 -14.44
C ILE A 51 -4.73 2.39 -12.96
N HIS A 52 -5.85 2.70 -12.31
CA HIS A 52 -6.10 2.36 -10.91
C HIS A 52 -6.10 0.84 -10.69
N ASP A 53 -6.81 0.09 -11.54
CA ASP A 53 -7.00 -1.35 -11.38
C ASP A 53 -5.66 -2.09 -11.59
N TRP A 54 -4.88 -1.70 -12.61
CA TRP A 54 -3.53 -2.26 -12.85
C TRP A 54 -2.55 -1.87 -11.74
N SER A 55 -2.56 -0.61 -11.30
CA SER A 55 -1.70 -0.14 -10.22
C SER A 55 -2.05 -0.82 -8.88
N GLY A 56 -3.34 -1.08 -8.64
CA GLY A 56 -3.84 -1.83 -7.50
C GLY A 56 -3.36 -3.28 -7.50
N LEU A 57 -3.35 -3.94 -8.67
CA LEU A 57 -2.82 -5.29 -8.82
C LEU A 57 -1.31 -5.35 -8.52
N VAL A 58 -0.53 -4.40 -9.06
CA VAL A 58 0.91 -4.30 -8.79
C VAL A 58 1.16 -4.05 -7.30
N MET A 59 0.40 -3.14 -6.68
CA MET A 59 0.48 -2.87 -5.25
C MET A 59 0.17 -4.12 -4.42
N ALA A 60 -0.87 -4.88 -4.78
CA ALA A 60 -1.23 -6.12 -4.07
C ALA A 60 -0.09 -7.15 -4.11
N LEU A 61 0.56 -7.34 -5.25
CA LEU A 61 1.72 -8.22 -5.37
C LEU A 61 2.90 -7.72 -4.52
N LEU A 62 3.19 -6.42 -4.55
CA LEU A 62 4.24 -5.81 -3.72
C LEU A 62 3.95 -5.97 -2.22
N VAL A 63 2.70 -5.86 -1.78
CA VAL A 63 2.29 -6.11 -0.38
C VAL A 63 2.61 -7.55 0.03
N VAL A 64 2.29 -8.53 -0.82
CA VAL A 64 2.59 -9.95 -0.53
C VAL A 64 4.09 -10.17 -0.38
N VAL A 65 4.90 -9.62 -1.30
CA VAL A 65 6.37 -9.69 -1.23
C VAL A 65 6.89 -8.99 0.02
N HIS A 66 6.40 -7.79 0.34
CA HIS A 66 6.77 -7.04 1.53
C HIS A 66 6.48 -7.83 2.81
N ILE A 67 5.30 -8.44 2.93
CA ILE A 67 4.93 -9.26 4.09
C ILE A 67 5.83 -10.49 4.20
N ALA A 68 6.12 -11.17 3.07
CA ALA A 68 7.01 -12.33 3.07
C ALA A 68 8.44 -11.96 3.52
N LEU A 69 8.96 -10.81 3.06
CA LEU A 69 10.28 -10.31 3.46
C LEU A 69 10.34 -9.90 4.93
N ASN A 70 9.25 -9.31 5.44
CA ASN A 70 9.16 -8.80 6.81
C ASN A 70 8.46 -9.76 7.78
N TRP A 71 8.23 -11.02 7.40
CA TRP A 71 7.42 -11.97 8.17
C TRP A 71 7.92 -12.18 9.61
N SER A 72 9.24 -12.34 9.79
CA SER A 72 9.85 -12.47 11.12
C SER A 72 9.60 -11.24 11.99
N TRP A 73 9.69 -10.04 11.40
CA TRP A 73 9.40 -8.79 12.09
C TRP A 73 7.91 -8.67 12.45
N ILE A 74 7.01 -9.03 11.53
CA ILE A 74 5.55 -9.01 11.77
C ILE A 74 5.20 -9.91 12.94
N VAL A 75 5.66 -11.17 12.94
CA VAL A 75 5.38 -12.13 14.02
C VAL A 75 5.92 -11.63 15.36
N CYS A 76 7.13 -11.06 15.38
CA CYS A 76 7.68 -10.49 16.61
C CYS A 76 6.87 -9.28 17.11
N THR A 77 6.53 -8.35 16.23
CA THR A 77 5.76 -7.14 16.56
C THR A 77 4.34 -7.51 17.01
N THR A 78 3.66 -8.43 16.34
CA THR A 78 2.34 -8.93 16.77
C THR A 78 2.43 -9.62 18.13
N LYS A 79 3.46 -10.44 18.38
CA LYS A 79 3.65 -11.04 19.72
C LYS A 79 3.88 -9.98 20.79
N ASP A 80 4.68 -8.95 20.54
CA ASP A 80 4.93 -7.87 21.51
C ASP A 80 3.67 -7.04 21.81
N LEU A 81 2.88 -6.73 20.77
CA LEU A 81 1.64 -5.96 20.91
C LEU A 81 0.55 -6.74 21.67
N PHE A 82 0.42 -8.05 21.44
CA PHE A 82 -0.64 -8.87 22.05
C PHE A 82 -0.22 -9.54 23.37
N LEU A 83 1.06 -9.89 23.54
CA LEU A 83 1.59 -10.48 24.77
C LEU A 83 2.32 -9.40 25.56
N ARG A 84 1.58 -8.70 26.42
CA ARG A 84 2.11 -7.66 27.31
C ARG A 84 3.06 -8.25 28.38
N LYS A 85 4.29 -8.70 28.02
CA LYS A 85 5.45 -8.75 28.93
C LYS A 85 6.77 -9.25 28.31
N LYS A 86 7.79 -8.40 28.51
CA LYS A 86 9.22 -8.68 28.80
C LYS A 86 9.78 -9.98 28.22
N ASP A 87 10.11 -9.98 26.94
CA ASP A 87 11.37 -10.60 26.54
C ASP A 87 11.99 -9.78 25.42
N LYS A 88 13.01 -8.98 25.78
CA LYS A 88 13.88 -8.28 24.83
C LYS A 88 14.78 -9.29 24.13
N LYS A 89 14.22 -10.29 23.44
CA LYS A 89 14.99 -11.06 22.47
C LYS A 89 14.93 -10.28 21.18
N LYS A 90 16.07 -9.66 20.87
CA LYS A 90 16.38 -8.88 19.67
C LYS A 90 15.97 -9.70 18.44
N CYS A 91 14.73 -9.55 17.99
CA CYS A 91 14.32 -10.03 16.68
C CYS A 91 15.14 -9.21 15.68
N ARG A 92 16.10 -9.87 15.06
CA ARG A 92 17.02 -9.32 14.06
C ARG A 92 16.45 -9.58 12.68
#